data_AF-A0A6G2JMF2-F1
#
_entry.id   AF-A0A6G2JMF2-F1
#
_cell.length_a   1.000
_cell.length_b   1.000
_cell.length_c   1.000
_cell.angle_alpha   90.00
_cell.angle_beta   90.00
_cell.angle_gamma   90.00
#
_symmetry.space_group_name_H-M   'P 1'
#
loop_
_entity.id
_entity.type
_entity.pdbx_description
1 polymer ?
#
loop_
_entity_poly.entity_id
_entity_poly.type
_entity_poly.pdbx_seq_one_letter_code
_entity_poly.pdbx_strand_id
1 'polypeptide(L)'
;MSTHLKEAANQLGWWLRLPPTNLIDRGDHVRFRHALYLMIHQTATVLYGMNGLPETMYYPSRLEGARNRLNGLSRAPENAGDALWTLATERVPEKVWAAASRLMRDILKLLNEFGGEQDSLDQDIENGSFKPDQSRDPGELYALAAETAERIRLLEGASVVALGGSLGRGYADRQSDIDLLVFGPGIPREADRRRLITAWLKIRRDPLIEPACDSVVLDGAMIHIRYWSMQTVEDMLAEFPMPPEQRILAEELQNCHPLVDPDGRLKEWKAVLGRLPDELVRSVTAEAQHRLPLFRDQWQKAQDADDRIHLYCLANQAANDLLIALYIRNGRFLSVPKWMNRDIPSFNFLPAELGTRLPLLVDGMDERIDSESKWQVLEGFWEELVK
;
A
#
# COMPACT_ATOMS: atom_id res chain seq x y z
N MET A 1 -4.77 -23.86 -5.33
CA MET A 1 -4.75 -22.39 -5.49
C MET A 1 -3.30 -21.93 -5.64
N SER A 2 -3.00 -21.07 -6.61
CA SER A 2 -1.66 -20.45 -6.73
C SER A 2 -1.36 -19.54 -5.53
N THR A 3 -0.09 -19.22 -5.30
CA THR A 3 0.34 -18.33 -4.22
C THR A 3 -0.28 -16.94 -4.36
N HIS A 4 -0.29 -16.35 -5.55
CA HIS A 4 -0.84 -15.02 -5.79
C HIS A 4 -2.36 -14.95 -5.63
N LEU A 5 -3.09 -16.01 -5.99
CA LEU A 5 -4.53 -16.08 -5.73
C LEU A 5 -4.82 -16.06 -4.21
N LYS A 6 -4.07 -16.85 -3.42
CA LYS A 6 -4.20 -16.85 -1.95
C LYS A 6 -3.86 -15.49 -1.36
N GLU A 7 -2.77 -14.88 -1.82
CA GLU A 7 -2.34 -13.55 -1.39
C GLU A 7 -3.39 -12.49 -1.70
N ALA A 8 -3.92 -12.45 -2.93
CA ALA A 8 -4.96 -11.51 -3.32
C ALA A 8 -6.24 -11.70 -2.50
N ALA A 9 -6.67 -12.95 -2.27
CA ALA A 9 -7.83 -13.24 -1.43
C ALA A 9 -7.63 -12.77 0.02
N ASN A 10 -6.45 -12.99 0.60
CA ASN A 10 -6.10 -12.49 1.93
C ASN A 10 -6.14 -10.95 1.97
N GLN A 11 -5.65 -10.28 0.92
CA GLN A 11 -5.69 -8.82 0.80
C GLN A 11 -7.13 -8.29 0.70
N LEU A 12 -8.02 -8.95 -0.04
CA LEU A 12 -9.46 -8.60 -0.04
C LEU A 12 -10.09 -8.72 1.36
N GLY A 13 -9.76 -9.80 2.07
CA GLY A 13 -10.17 -9.98 3.47
C GLY A 13 -9.66 -8.85 4.38
N TRP A 14 -8.41 -8.42 4.19
CA TRP A 14 -7.82 -7.29 4.90
C TRP A 14 -8.57 -5.97 4.65
N TRP A 15 -8.95 -5.66 3.41
CA TRP A 15 -9.72 -4.45 3.12
C TRP A 15 -11.08 -4.42 3.81
N LEU A 16 -11.76 -5.58 3.91
CA LEU A 16 -13.02 -5.67 4.65
C LEU A 16 -12.84 -5.49 6.16
N ARG A 17 -11.67 -5.89 6.69
CA ARG A 17 -11.30 -5.74 8.10
C ARG A 17 -10.91 -4.30 8.44
N LEU A 18 -10.09 -3.68 7.60
CA LEU A 18 -9.61 -2.30 7.69
C LEU A 18 -10.11 -1.48 6.49
N PRO A 19 -11.39 -1.06 6.50
CA PRO A 19 -11.97 -0.32 5.39
C PRO A 19 -11.25 1.03 5.20
N PRO A 20 -10.97 1.46 3.96
CA PRO A 20 -10.30 2.73 3.67
C PRO A 20 -11.18 3.95 3.97
N THR A 21 -12.34 3.76 4.61
CA THR A 21 -13.24 4.85 5.02
C THR A 21 -12.57 5.88 5.92
N ASN A 22 -11.57 5.47 6.71
CA ASN A 22 -10.76 6.41 7.49
C ASN A 22 -9.97 7.39 6.61
N LEU A 23 -9.64 7.02 5.37
CA LEU A 23 -8.99 7.92 4.42
C LEU A 23 -9.95 9.01 3.94
N ILE A 24 -11.25 8.70 3.83
CA ILE A 24 -12.31 9.66 3.53
C ILE A 24 -12.39 10.67 4.68
N ASP A 25 -12.47 10.19 5.92
CA ASP A 25 -12.54 11.04 7.12
C ASP A 25 -11.33 11.97 7.25
N ARG A 26 -10.15 11.52 6.79
CA ARG A 26 -8.90 12.31 6.78
C ARG A 26 -8.77 13.27 5.59
N GLY A 27 -9.70 13.23 4.65
CA GLY A 27 -9.59 13.98 3.39
C GLY A 27 -8.44 13.51 2.49
N ASP A 28 -7.95 12.28 2.67
CA ASP A 28 -6.84 11.71 1.89
C ASP A 28 -7.37 11.05 0.61
N HIS A 29 -7.92 11.89 -0.28
CA HIS A 29 -8.60 11.44 -1.49
C HIS A 29 -7.69 10.63 -2.42
N VAL A 30 -6.43 11.04 -2.59
CA VAL A 30 -5.51 10.35 -3.50
C VAL A 30 -5.17 8.96 -2.98
N ARG A 31 -4.93 8.81 -1.67
CA ARG A 31 -4.70 7.48 -1.08
C ARG A 31 -5.94 6.61 -1.12
N PHE A 32 -7.13 7.20 -0.92
CA PHE A 32 -8.40 6.47 -1.08
C PHE A 32 -8.55 5.91 -2.50
N ARG A 33 -8.30 6.73 -3.53
CA ARG A 33 -8.32 6.30 -4.94
C ARG A 33 -7.25 5.25 -5.23
N HIS A 34 -6.04 5.43 -4.73
CA HIS A 34 -5.01 4.42 -4.88
C HIS A 34 -5.37 3.08 -4.22
N ALA A 35 -6.05 3.09 -3.06
CA ALA A 35 -6.54 1.87 -2.43
C ALA A 35 -7.56 1.14 -3.31
N LEU A 36 -8.48 1.86 -3.96
CA LEU A 36 -9.43 1.28 -4.91
C LEU A 36 -8.74 0.67 -6.13
N TYR A 37 -7.70 1.33 -6.65
CA TYR A 37 -6.84 0.76 -7.70
C TYR A 37 -6.27 -0.61 -7.29
N LEU A 38 -5.74 -0.74 -6.06
CA LEU A 38 -5.25 -2.02 -5.55
C LEU A 38 -6.37 -3.07 -5.44
N MET A 39 -7.55 -2.68 -4.94
CA MET A 39 -8.71 -3.57 -4.84
C MET A 39 -9.14 -4.11 -6.20
N ILE A 40 -9.17 -3.27 -7.24
CA ILE A 40 -9.51 -3.69 -8.62
C ILE A 40 -8.55 -4.80 -9.08
N HIS A 41 -7.24 -4.62 -8.89
CA HIS A 41 -6.23 -5.63 -9.27
C HIS A 41 -6.37 -6.93 -8.49
N GLN A 42 -6.59 -6.85 -7.18
CA GLN A 42 -6.74 -8.02 -6.32
C GLN A 42 -8.02 -8.79 -6.66
N THR A 43 -9.15 -8.10 -6.85
CA THR A 43 -10.40 -8.69 -7.29
C THR A 43 -10.24 -9.40 -8.63
N ALA A 44 -9.65 -8.73 -9.63
CA ALA A 44 -9.40 -9.35 -10.93
C ALA A 44 -8.49 -10.58 -10.82
N THR A 45 -7.47 -10.53 -9.95
CA THR A 45 -6.54 -11.65 -9.74
C THR A 45 -7.25 -12.86 -9.14
N VAL A 46 -8.08 -12.65 -8.12
CA VAL A 46 -8.87 -13.73 -7.52
C VAL A 46 -9.83 -14.33 -8.56
N LEU A 47 -10.60 -13.49 -9.25
CA LEU A 47 -11.58 -13.95 -10.24
C LEU A 47 -10.91 -14.70 -11.40
N TYR A 48 -9.80 -14.21 -11.94
CA TYR A 48 -9.10 -14.90 -13.03
C TYR A 48 -8.52 -16.23 -12.57
N GLY A 49 -7.87 -16.28 -11.41
CA GLY A 49 -7.30 -17.52 -10.90
C GLY A 49 -8.37 -18.56 -10.53
N MET A 50 -9.56 -18.16 -10.04
CA MET A 50 -10.71 -19.07 -9.84
C MET A 50 -11.19 -19.73 -11.14
N ASN A 51 -10.97 -19.05 -12.27
CA ASN A 51 -11.33 -19.49 -13.61
C ASN A 51 -10.14 -20.07 -14.41
N GLY A 52 -8.98 -20.28 -13.78
CA GLY A 52 -7.79 -20.83 -14.44
C GLY A 52 -7.17 -19.91 -15.50
N LEU A 53 -7.47 -18.62 -15.46
CA LEU A 53 -6.93 -17.62 -16.38
C LEU A 53 -5.59 -17.06 -15.84
N PRO A 54 -4.72 -16.52 -16.71
CA PRO A 54 -3.49 -15.86 -16.27
C PRO A 54 -3.79 -14.74 -15.27
N GLU A 55 -3.05 -14.71 -14.17
CA GLU A 55 -3.22 -13.75 -13.07
C GLU A 55 -3.04 -12.30 -13.54
N THR A 56 -3.68 -11.31 -12.91
CA THR A 56 -3.61 -9.88 -13.30
C THR A 56 -2.80 -9.01 -12.35
N MET A 57 -2.19 -9.62 -11.33
CA MET A 57 -1.49 -8.90 -10.27
C MET A 57 -0.41 -7.99 -10.87
N TYR A 58 -0.46 -6.70 -10.52
CA TYR A 58 0.53 -5.66 -10.88
C TYR A 58 0.60 -5.18 -12.34
N TYR A 59 -0.28 -5.63 -13.25
CA TYR A 59 -0.23 -5.20 -14.66
C TYR A 59 -1.57 -4.64 -15.15
N PRO A 60 -1.76 -3.31 -15.23
CA PRO A 60 -2.99 -2.69 -15.76
C PRO A 60 -3.36 -3.17 -17.16
N SER A 61 -2.37 -3.45 -18.01
CA SER A 61 -2.58 -4.01 -19.35
C SER A 61 -3.34 -5.34 -19.35
N ARG A 62 -3.31 -6.12 -18.26
CA ARG A 62 -4.09 -7.36 -18.15
C ARG A 62 -5.58 -7.13 -17.88
N LEU A 63 -5.97 -5.90 -17.55
CA LEU A 63 -7.34 -5.46 -17.33
C LEU A 63 -8.00 -4.89 -18.59
N GLU A 64 -7.35 -4.95 -19.75
CA GLU A 64 -8.00 -4.61 -21.03
C GLU A 64 -9.28 -5.44 -21.22
N GLY A 65 -10.38 -4.74 -21.48
CA GLY A 65 -11.73 -5.29 -21.61
C GLY A 65 -12.28 -5.88 -20.30
N ALA A 66 -11.76 -5.49 -19.13
CA ALA A 66 -12.06 -6.11 -17.84
C ALA A 66 -13.56 -6.24 -17.57
N ARG A 67 -14.36 -5.20 -17.88
CA ARG A 67 -15.82 -5.21 -17.63
C ARG A 67 -16.49 -6.43 -18.27
N ASN A 68 -16.36 -6.57 -19.59
CA ASN A 68 -17.01 -7.65 -20.33
C ASN A 68 -16.42 -9.02 -19.96
N ARG A 69 -15.09 -9.10 -19.80
CA ARG A 69 -14.40 -10.34 -19.47
C ARG A 69 -14.82 -10.88 -18.09
N LEU A 70 -14.90 -10.01 -17.08
CA LEU A 70 -15.25 -10.38 -15.72
C LEU A 70 -16.74 -10.73 -15.58
N ASN A 71 -17.63 -10.02 -16.29
CA ASN A 71 -19.05 -10.38 -16.37
C ASN A 71 -19.29 -11.75 -17.03
N GLY A 72 -18.41 -12.15 -17.95
CA GLY A 72 -18.51 -13.43 -18.67
C GLY A 72 -17.84 -14.62 -17.96
N LEU A 73 -17.28 -14.46 -16.76
CA LEU A 73 -16.65 -15.56 -16.04
C LEU A 73 -17.68 -16.55 -15.50
N SER A 74 -17.37 -17.84 -15.60
CA SER A 74 -18.24 -18.90 -15.07
C SER A 74 -18.21 -18.99 -13.55
N ARG A 75 -17.11 -18.56 -12.92
CA ARG A 75 -16.95 -18.50 -11.47
C ARG A 75 -16.68 -17.07 -11.03
N ALA A 76 -17.74 -16.27 -10.96
CA ALA A 76 -17.71 -14.91 -10.45
C ALA A 76 -19.09 -14.53 -9.88
N PRO A 77 -19.17 -13.55 -8.98
CA PRO A 77 -20.43 -12.89 -8.67
C PRO A 77 -21.08 -12.31 -9.93
N GLU A 78 -22.41 -12.27 -9.96
CA GLU A 78 -23.14 -11.69 -11.07
C GLU A 78 -22.71 -10.23 -11.27
N ASN A 79 -22.44 -9.85 -12.53
CA ASN A 79 -22.06 -8.49 -12.91
C ASN A 79 -20.77 -7.97 -12.21
N ALA A 80 -19.82 -8.86 -11.90
CA ALA A 80 -18.55 -8.49 -11.25
C ALA A 80 -17.76 -7.39 -12.00
N GLY A 81 -17.79 -7.41 -13.35
CA GLY A 81 -17.21 -6.37 -14.19
C GLY A 81 -17.92 -5.03 -14.08
N ASP A 82 -19.26 -5.00 -13.96
CA ASP A 82 -20.00 -3.76 -13.72
C ASP A 82 -19.75 -3.18 -12.32
N ALA A 83 -19.51 -4.06 -11.33
CA ALA A 83 -19.09 -3.62 -10.01
C ALA A 83 -17.72 -2.95 -10.07
N LEU A 84 -16.72 -3.53 -10.75
CA LEU A 84 -15.41 -2.87 -10.95
C LEU A 84 -15.51 -1.59 -11.78
N TRP A 85 -16.40 -1.54 -12.77
CA TRP A 85 -16.70 -0.31 -13.49
C TRP A 85 -17.19 0.79 -12.54
N THR A 86 -18.08 0.45 -11.60
CA THR A 86 -18.54 1.39 -10.58
C THR A 86 -17.39 1.92 -9.74
N LEU A 87 -16.44 1.07 -9.33
CA LEU A 87 -15.24 1.50 -8.59
C LEU A 87 -14.38 2.51 -9.37
N ALA A 88 -14.26 2.31 -10.68
CA ALA A 88 -13.46 3.15 -11.56
C ALA A 88 -14.14 4.47 -11.95
N THR A 89 -15.47 4.56 -11.85
CA THR A 89 -16.24 5.70 -12.40
C THR A 89 -16.95 6.55 -11.34
N GLU A 90 -17.42 5.95 -10.24
CA GLU A 90 -18.19 6.67 -9.22
C GLU A 90 -17.29 7.61 -8.40
N ARG A 91 -17.82 8.83 -8.18
CA ARG A 91 -17.12 9.93 -7.50
C ARG A 91 -17.44 10.01 -6.01
N VAL A 92 -18.59 9.49 -5.59
CA VAL A 92 -19.03 9.49 -4.19
C VAL A 92 -18.37 8.35 -3.41
N PRO A 93 -17.43 8.63 -2.48
CA PRO A 93 -16.62 7.61 -1.81
C PRO A 93 -17.44 6.52 -1.09
N GLU A 94 -18.55 6.90 -0.47
CA GLU A 94 -19.44 5.98 0.27
C GLU A 94 -20.08 4.95 -0.66
N LYS A 95 -20.52 5.39 -1.85
CA LYS A 95 -21.09 4.51 -2.87
C LYS A 95 -20.04 3.57 -3.44
N VAL A 96 -18.84 4.08 -3.72
CA VAL A 96 -17.73 3.27 -4.21
C VAL A 96 -17.37 2.18 -3.19
N TRP A 97 -17.24 2.54 -1.92
CA TRP A 97 -16.93 1.59 -0.87
C TRP A 97 -18.04 0.55 -0.67
N ALA A 98 -19.31 0.95 -0.73
CA ALA A 98 -20.44 0.02 -0.67
C ALA A 98 -20.39 -1.01 -1.81
N ALA A 99 -20.07 -0.58 -3.04
CA ALA A 99 -19.89 -1.48 -4.18
C ALA A 99 -18.68 -2.43 -3.98
N ALA A 100 -17.54 -1.89 -3.55
CA ALA A 100 -16.31 -2.65 -3.36
C ALA A 100 -16.45 -3.71 -2.27
N SER A 101 -16.98 -3.32 -1.10
CA SER A 101 -17.19 -4.23 0.03
C SER A 101 -18.18 -5.35 -0.27
N ARG A 102 -19.28 -5.06 -0.98
CA ARG A 102 -20.22 -6.10 -1.44
C ARG A 102 -19.51 -7.09 -2.37
N LEU A 103 -18.86 -6.59 -3.42
CA LEU A 103 -18.15 -7.43 -4.38
C LEU A 103 -17.10 -8.33 -3.71
N MET A 104 -16.28 -7.78 -2.82
CA MET A 104 -15.27 -8.56 -2.10
C MET A 104 -15.87 -9.66 -1.23
N ARG A 105 -16.99 -9.39 -0.53
CA ARG A 105 -17.70 -10.41 0.27
C ARG A 105 -18.22 -11.54 -0.61
N ASP A 106 -18.84 -11.20 -1.75
CA ASP A 106 -19.38 -12.19 -2.69
C ASP A 106 -18.25 -13.07 -3.28
N ILE A 107 -17.11 -12.47 -3.61
CA ILE A 107 -15.93 -13.19 -4.10
C ILE A 107 -15.38 -14.14 -3.05
N LEU A 108 -15.17 -13.68 -1.82
CA LEU A 108 -14.60 -14.50 -0.75
C LEU A 108 -15.53 -15.65 -0.38
N LYS A 109 -16.85 -15.41 -0.36
CA LYS A 109 -17.85 -16.46 -0.17
C LYS A 109 -17.76 -17.53 -1.28
N LEU A 110 -17.74 -17.10 -2.55
CA LEU A 110 -17.62 -18.02 -3.69
C LEU A 110 -16.30 -18.80 -3.67
N LEU A 111 -15.21 -18.17 -3.23
CA LEU A 111 -13.91 -18.83 -3.08
C LEU A 111 -13.94 -19.91 -1.99
N ASN A 112 -14.58 -19.64 -0.85
CA ASN A 112 -14.74 -20.63 0.23
C ASN A 112 -15.59 -21.83 -0.21
N GLU A 113 -16.70 -21.57 -0.92
CA GLU A 113 -17.56 -22.62 -1.51
C GLU A 113 -16.79 -23.52 -2.48
N PHE A 114 -15.78 -22.98 -3.17
CA PHE A 114 -14.93 -23.72 -4.09
C PHE A 114 -13.76 -24.45 -3.40
N GLY A 115 -13.24 -23.90 -2.30
CA GLY A 115 -12.03 -24.36 -1.63
C GLY A 115 -12.21 -25.56 -0.69
N GLY A 116 -13.45 -25.82 -0.22
CA GLY A 116 -13.75 -26.95 0.68
C GLY A 116 -13.18 -26.84 2.11
N GLU A 117 -12.45 -25.76 2.43
CA GLU A 117 -11.99 -25.44 3.78
C GLU A 117 -12.95 -24.40 4.38
N GLN A 118 -13.91 -24.87 5.18
CA GLN A 118 -15.05 -24.07 5.66
C GLN A 118 -14.76 -23.26 6.95
N ASP A 119 -13.56 -23.34 7.53
CA ASP A 119 -13.41 -23.13 8.98
C ASP A 119 -12.73 -21.83 9.44
N SER A 120 -12.27 -20.90 8.59
CA SER A 120 -11.58 -19.69 9.12
C SER A 120 -12.00 -18.33 8.56
N LEU A 121 -12.50 -18.22 7.32
CA LEU A 121 -12.83 -16.91 6.76
C LEU A 121 -14.18 -16.37 7.24
N ASP A 122 -15.20 -17.23 7.40
CA ASP A 122 -16.58 -16.79 7.68
C ASP A 122 -16.72 -16.21 9.09
N GLN A 123 -16.04 -16.78 10.11
CA GLN A 123 -16.07 -16.25 11.48
C GLN A 123 -15.43 -14.86 11.62
N ASP A 124 -14.43 -14.53 10.81
CA ASP A 124 -13.77 -13.22 10.85
C ASP A 124 -14.50 -12.14 10.02
N ILE A 125 -15.29 -12.54 9.01
CA ILE A 125 -16.03 -11.63 8.13
C ILE A 125 -17.39 -11.22 8.74
N GLU A 126 -18.04 -12.13 9.49
CA GLU A 126 -19.34 -11.90 10.15
C GLU A 126 -19.23 -11.06 11.44
N ASN A 127 -18.10 -11.10 12.15
CA ASN A 127 -17.93 -10.42 13.44
C ASN A 127 -17.75 -8.90 13.38
N GLY A 128 -17.97 -8.28 12.22
CA GLY A 128 -17.86 -6.83 12.07
C GLY A 128 -16.40 -6.35 12.14
N SER A 129 -16.18 -5.13 11.66
CA SER A 129 -14.86 -4.55 11.40
C SER A 129 -13.80 -4.91 12.45
N PHE A 130 -12.61 -5.27 11.98
CA PHE A 130 -11.36 -5.10 12.72
C PHE A 130 -11.08 -3.59 12.86
N LYS A 131 -12.02 -2.84 13.42
CA LYS A 131 -11.70 -1.61 14.13
C LYS A 131 -11.40 -2.10 15.53
N PRO A 132 -10.13 -2.32 15.91
CA PRO A 132 -9.81 -2.29 17.32
C PRO A 132 -10.41 -1.01 17.92
N ASP A 133 -10.52 -0.96 19.23
CA ASP A 133 -10.81 0.29 19.94
C ASP A 133 -9.61 1.23 19.76
N GLN A 134 -9.45 1.74 18.52
CA GLN A 134 -8.25 2.39 18.02
C GLN A 134 -8.22 3.85 18.37
N SER A 135 -9.27 4.41 19.01
CA SER A 135 -9.28 5.79 19.47
C SER A 135 -8.39 5.98 20.69
N ARG A 136 -7.10 5.71 20.52
CA ARG A 136 -6.05 5.93 21.50
C ARG A 136 -5.38 7.26 21.24
N ASP A 137 -4.92 7.88 22.32
CA ASP A 137 -4.07 9.04 22.17
C ASP A 137 -2.72 8.63 21.53
N PRO A 138 -2.15 9.39 20.59
CA PRO A 138 -0.85 9.08 20.01
C PRO A 138 0.27 8.90 21.05
N GLY A 139 0.21 9.59 22.19
CA GLY A 139 1.14 9.40 23.30
C GLY A 139 1.03 8.02 23.96
N GLU A 140 -0.19 7.48 24.08
CA GLU A 140 -0.42 6.12 24.57
C GLU A 140 0.11 5.07 23.57
N LEU A 141 -0.07 5.30 22.27
CA LEU A 141 0.48 4.44 21.22
C LEU A 141 2.01 4.43 21.27
N TYR A 142 2.63 5.60 21.43
CA TYR A 142 4.09 5.70 21.57
C TYR A 142 4.60 4.96 22.81
N ALA A 143 3.94 5.12 23.96
CA ALA A 143 4.33 4.44 25.20
C ALA A 143 4.22 2.91 25.05
N LEU A 144 3.13 2.41 24.46
CA LEU A 144 2.96 0.99 24.18
C LEU A 144 4.02 0.45 23.22
N ALA A 145 4.37 1.23 22.20
CA ALA A 145 5.39 0.84 21.23
C ALA A 145 6.78 0.77 21.85
N ALA A 146 7.14 1.73 22.73
CA ALA A 146 8.39 1.71 23.48
C ALA A 146 8.48 0.49 24.41
N GLU A 147 7.41 0.18 25.15
CA GLU A 147 7.34 -1.03 25.98
C GLU A 147 7.47 -2.31 25.14
N THR A 148 6.81 -2.33 23.97
CA THR A 148 6.86 -3.48 23.06
C THR A 148 8.27 -3.67 22.49
N ALA A 149 8.97 -2.60 22.15
CA ALA A 149 10.36 -2.66 21.68
C ALA A 149 11.31 -3.26 22.74
N GLU A 150 11.13 -2.91 24.03
CA GLU A 150 11.87 -3.51 25.14
C GLU A 150 11.61 -5.02 25.30
N ARG A 151 10.44 -5.52 24.89
CA ARG A 151 10.17 -6.97 24.85
C ARG A 151 10.81 -7.62 23.63
N ILE A 152 10.73 -6.95 22.47
CA ILE A 152 11.30 -7.45 21.21
C ILE A 152 12.82 -7.57 21.27
N ARG A 153 13.54 -6.65 21.95
CA ARG A 153 15.01 -6.73 22.06
C ARG A 153 15.50 -7.99 22.80
N LEU A 154 14.61 -8.73 23.46
CA LEU A 154 14.93 -10.02 24.10
C LEU A 154 14.98 -11.16 23.08
N LEU A 155 14.53 -10.95 21.84
CA LEU A 155 14.71 -11.91 20.76
C LEU A 155 16.18 -12.00 20.40
N GLU A 156 16.68 -13.23 20.38
CA GLU A 156 17.98 -13.52 19.79
C GLU A 156 18.00 -13.06 18.34
N GLY A 157 18.97 -12.22 18.00
CA GLY A 157 19.08 -11.62 16.67
C GLY A 157 18.33 -10.31 16.48
N ALA A 158 17.66 -9.74 17.48
CA ALA A 158 17.17 -8.35 17.42
C ALA A 158 18.24 -7.38 17.96
N SER A 159 18.80 -6.53 17.11
CA SER A 159 19.88 -5.60 17.48
C SER A 159 19.40 -4.16 17.57
N VAL A 160 18.50 -3.75 16.67
CA VAL A 160 17.91 -2.41 16.64
C VAL A 160 16.40 -2.54 16.53
N VAL A 161 15.67 -1.73 17.27
CA VAL A 161 14.21 -1.58 17.17
C VAL A 161 13.86 -0.12 16.98
N ALA A 162 13.05 0.19 15.97
CA ALA A 162 12.61 1.54 15.64
C ALA A 162 11.10 1.61 15.41
N LEU A 163 10.52 2.79 15.63
CA LEU A 163 9.18 3.12 15.16
C LEU A 163 9.21 3.41 13.67
N GLY A 164 8.35 2.75 12.91
CA GLY A 164 8.03 3.07 11.53
C GLY A 164 6.71 3.83 11.40
N GLY A 165 6.20 3.89 10.17
CA GLY A 165 4.85 4.35 9.89
C GLY A 165 4.53 5.75 10.38
N SER A 166 3.28 5.94 10.81
CA SER A 166 2.79 7.25 11.25
C SER A 166 3.42 7.73 12.55
N LEU A 167 3.75 6.82 13.47
CA LEU A 167 4.44 7.14 14.73
C LEU A 167 5.87 7.60 14.48
N GLY A 168 6.64 6.87 13.66
CA GLY A 168 8.02 7.25 13.30
C GLY A 168 8.09 8.61 12.60
N ARG A 169 7.10 8.91 11.74
CA ARG A 169 6.95 10.20 11.05
C ARG A 169 6.46 11.35 11.95
N GLY A 170 5.92 11.06 13.13
CA GLY A 170 5.26 12.05 13.98
C GLY A 170 3.88 12.51 13.48
N TYR A 171 3.22 11.70 12.64
CA TYR A 171 1.91 11.99 12.06
C TYR A 171 0.77 11.17 12.70
N ALA A 172 1.08 10.39 13.73
CA ALA A 172 0.12 9.49 14.35
C ALA A 172 -1.14 10.21 14.82
N ASP A 173 -2.28 9.55 14.63
CA ASP A 173 -3.59 10.00 15.08
C ASP A 173 -4.32 8.88 15.83
N ARG A 174 -5.56 9.15 16.23
CA ARG A 174 -6.44 8.23 16.96
C ARG A 174 -6.93 7.02 16.15
N GLN A 175 -6.33 6.75 15.01
CA GLN A 175 -6.64 5.61 14.15
C GLN A 175 -5.35 4.95 13.67
N SER A 176 -4.20 5.42 14.15
CA SER A 176 -2.90 4.85 13.82
C SER A 176 -2.71 3.48 14.46
N ASP A 177 -2.09 2.60 13.69
CA ASP A 177 -1.41 1.40 14.15
C ASP A 177 0.00 1.71 14.65
N ILE A 178 0.64 0.70 15.23
CA ILE A 178 2.04 0.74 15.63
C ILE A 178 2.85 -0.08 14.63
N ASP A 179 3.73 0.57 13.88
CA ASP A 179 4.74 -0.09 13.05
C ASP A 179 6.07 -0.13 13.80
N LEU A 180 6.61 -1.32 14.03
CA LEU A 180 7.94 -1.56 14.60
C LEU A 180 8.85 -2.17 13.53
N LEU A 181 10.04 -1.61 13.38
CA LEU A 181 11.10 -2.09 12.51
C LEU A 181 12.18 -2.73 13.37
N VAL A 182 12.53 -3.97 13.07
CA VAL A 182 13.54 -4.75 13.80
C VAL A 182 14.68 -5.09 12.86
N PHE A 183 15.89 -4.67 13.21
CA PHE A 183 17.10 -4.96 12.44
C PHE A 183 18.04 -5.85 13.22
N GLY A 184 18.66 -6.80 12.53
CA GLY A 184 19.59 -7.76 13.13
C GLY A 184 20.42 -8.52 12.11
N PRO A 185 21.31 -9.44 12.53
CA PRO A 185 22.12 -10.24 11.62
C PRO A 185 21.28 -11.14 10.70
N GLY A 186 20.03 -11.42 11.06
CA GLY A 186 19.05 -12.14 10.26
C GLY A 186 17.65 -12.03 10.85
N ILE A 187 16.65 -12.54 10.14
CA ILE A 187 15.28 -12.58 10.65
C ILE A 187 15.19 -13.68 11.73
N PRO A 188 14.73 -13.38 12.97
CA PRO A 188 14.57 -14.40 14.00
C PRO A 188 13.62 -15.52 13.56
N ARG A 189 13.83 -16.75 14.03
CA ARG A 189 12.99 -17.91 13.61
C ARG A 189 11.54 -17.71 14.03
N GLU A 190 10.58 -18.09 13.17
CA GLU A 190 9.14 -18.00 13.45
C GLU A 190 8.76 -18.56 14.84
N ALA A 191 9.27 -19.74 15.20
CA ALA A 191 8.97 -20.36 16.49
C ALA A 191 9.41 -19.51 17.70
N ASP A 192 10.53 -18.78 17.58
CA ASP A 192 11.03 -17.91 18.64
C ASP A 192 10.20 -16.63 18.74
N ARG A 193 9.86 -16.03 17.60
CA ARG A 193 8.99 -14.84 17.53
C ARG A 193 7.60 -15.14 18.07
N ARG A 194 7.00 -16.26 17.63
CA ARG A 194 5.71 -16.75 18.14
C ARG A 194 5.76 -16.95 19.64
N ARG A 195 6.75 -17.68 20.15
CA ARG A 195 6.92 -17.92 21.59
C ARG A 195 6.98 -16.61 22.39
N LEU A 196 7.78 -15.64 21.95
CA LEU A 196 7.86 -14.32 22.59
C LEU A 196 6.50 -13.62 22.58
N ILE A 197 5.89 -13.47 21.40
CA ILE A 197 4.65 -12.70 21.26
C ILE A 197 3.55 -13.35 22.09
N THR A 198 3.35 -14.67 22.02
CA THR A 198 2.32 -15.37 22.80
C THR A 198 2.50 -15.28 24.32
N ALA A 199 3.69 -14.92 24.80
CA ALA A 199 3.93 -14.70 26.22
C ALA A 199 3.47 -13.32 26.71
N TRP A 200 3.10 -12.39 25.81
CA TRP A 200 2.63 -11.07 26.20
C TRP A 200 1.24 -11.12 26.81
N LEU A 201 1.08 -10.44 27.94
CA LEU A 201 -0.23 -10.21 28.54
C LEU A 201 -1.08 -9.33 27.62
N LYS A 202 -2.40 -9.52 27.66
CA LYS A 202 -3.41 -8.72 26.94
C LYS A 202 -3.39 -8.83 25.40
N ILE A 203 -2.89 -9.94 24.88
CA ILE A 203 -3.16 -10.32 23.50
C ILE A 203 -4.61 -10.79 23.40
N ARG A 204 -5.36 -10.23 22.44
CA ARG A 204 -6.78 -10.59 22.23
C ARG A 204 -6.98 -11.80 21.31
N ARG A 205 -6.00 -12.11 20.46
CA ARG A 205 -6.06 -13.14 19.41
C ARG A 205 -4.69 -13.69 19.09
N ASP A 206 -4.62 -14.89 18.51
CA ASP A 206 -3.36 -15.44 18.04
C ASP A 206 -2.66 -14.49 17.05
N PRO A 207 -1.34 -14.27 17.22
CA PRO A 207 -0.60 -13.41 16.31
C PRO A 207 -0.48 -14.06 14.93
N LEU A 208 -0.60 -13.24 13.89
CA LEU A 208 -0.26 -13.62 12.53
C LEU A 208 1.25 -13.49 12.38
N ILE A 209 1.94 -14.60 12.11
CA ILE A 209 3.39 -14.67 11.97
C ILE A 209 3.69 -14.97 10.50
N GLU A 210 4.31 -14.03 9.80
CA GLU A 210 4.65 -14.15 8.38
C GLU A 210 6.18 -14.12 8.20
N PRO A 211 6.75 -14.48 7.04
CA PRO A 211 8.21 -14.65 6.90
C PRO A 211 9.06 -13.47 7.41
N ALA A 212 8.61 -12.22 7.25
CA ALA A 212 9.32 -11.01 7.67
C ALA A 212 8.42 -9.94 8.32
N CYS A 213 7.17 -10.29 8.66
CA CYS A 213 6.23 -9.36 9.30
C CYS A 213 5.32 -10.13 10.25
N ASP A 214 5.23 -9.69 11.49
CA ASP A 214 4.28 -10.23 12.46
C ASP A 214 3.20 -9.19 12.73
N SER A 215 1.95 -9.62 12.87
CA SER A 215 0.82 -8.74 13.20
C SER A 215 0.11 -9.24 14.45
N VAL A 216 -0.09 -8.35 15.44
CA VAL A 216 -0.71 -8.70 16.72
C VAL A 216 -1.56 -7.55 17.26
N VAL A 217 -2.67 -7.89 17.93
CA VAL A 217 -3.45 -6.92 18.69
C VAL A 217 -3.08 -7.00 20.16
N LEU A 218 -2.34 -5.98 20.63
CA LEU A 218 -1.87 -5.86 22.01
C LEU A 218 -2.58 -4.69 22.69
N ASP A 219 -3.26 -4.97 23.80
CA ASP A 219 -4.00 -3.95 24.57
C ASP A 219 -5.00 -3.16 23.69
N GLY A 220 -5.52 -3.77 22.61
CA GLY A 220 -6.44 -3.12 21.69
C GLY A 220 -5.79 -2.27 20.60
N ALA A 221 -4.46 -2.11 20.57
CA ALA A 221 -3.75 -1.51 19.43
C ALA A 221 -3.29 -2.60 18.44
N MET A 222 -3.36 -2.31 17.14
CA MET A 222 -2.70 -3.14 16.13
C MET A 222 -1.21 -2.82 16.11
N ILE A 223 -0.37 -3.86 16.17
CA ILE A 223 1.08 -3.75 16.07
C ILE A 223 1.57 -4.62 14.91
N HIS A 224 2.27 -4.00 13.97
CA HIS A 224 3.02 -4.65 12.90
C HIS A 224 4.51 -4.63 13.24
N ILE A 225 5.17 -5.78 13.21
CA ILE A 225 6.60 -5.93 13.51
C ILE A 225 7.29 -6.44 12.25
N ARG A 226 8.03 -5.57 11.57
CA ARG A 226 8.75 -5.89 10.33
C ARG A 226 10.22 -6.17 10.63
N TYR A 227 10.74 -7.28 10.12
CA TYR A 227 12.12 -7.70 10.35
C TYR A 227 12.95 -7.51 9.09
N TRP A 228 14.13 -6.92 9.27
CA TRP A 228 15.11 -6.69 8.22
C TRP A 228 16.47 -7.23 8.67
N SER A 229 17.21 -7.84 7.75
CA SER A 229 18.61 -8.15 8.04
C SER A 229 19.46 -6.89 7.86
N MET A 230 20.47 -6.71 8.70
CA MET A 230 21.45 -5.63 8.58
C MET A 230 22.18 -5.70 7.24
N GLN A 231 22.49 -6.92 6.77
CA GLN A 231 23.09 -7.13 5.45
C GLN A 231 22.21 -6.55 4.34
N THR A 232 20.89 -6.76 4.39
CA THR A 232 19.95 -6.18 3.41
C THR A 232 19.99 -4.65 3.40
N VAL A 233 20.15 -4.03 4.57
CA VAL A 233 20.32 -2.57 4.66
C VAL A 233 21.65 -2.15 4.06
N GLU A 234 22.73 -2.82 4.42
CA GLU A 234 24.09 -2.52 3.95
C GLU A 234 24.23 -2.69 2.43
N ASP A 235 23.68 -3.77 1.88
CA ASP A 235 23.66 -4.02 0.43
C ASP A 235 22.90 -2.92 -0.30
N MET A 236 21.68 -2.57 0.18
CA MET A 236 20.88 -1.49 -0.39
C MET A 236 21.62 -0.14 -0.35
N LEU A 237 22.33 0.15 0.74
CA LEU A 237 23.12 1.39 0.87
C LEU A 237 24.38 1.37 0.00
N ALA A 238 24.99 0.20 -0.23
CA ALA A 238 26.18 0.04 -1.05
C ALA A 238 25.89 0.24 -2.55
N GLU A 239 24.67 -0.04 -3.00
CA GLU A 239 24.23 0.18 -4.39
C GLU A 239 23.92 1.66 -4.71
N PHE A 240 23.91 2.52 -3.69
CA PHE A 240 23.60 3.93 -3.87
C PHE A 240 24.66 4.64 -4.74
N PRO A 241 24.27 5.43 -5.77
CA PRO A 241 22.99 6.10 -5.96
C PRO A 241 21.95 5.40 -6.86
N MET A 242 22.04 4.09 -7.09
CA MET A 242 21.02 3.38 -7.87
C MET A 242 19.66 3.41 -7.15
N PRO A 243 18.52 3.47 -7.90
CA PRO A 243 17.21 3.33 -7.29
C PRO A 243 17.13 2.03 -6.50
N PRO A 244 16.87 2.07 -5.18
CA PRO A 244 16.86 0.85 -4.39
C PRO A 244 15.71 -0.04 -4.85
N GLU A 245 15.98 -1.33 -5.04
CA GLU A 245 14.92 -2.32 -5.30
C GLU A 245 13.92 -2.33 -4.12
N GLN A 246 14.44 -2.22 -2.90
CA GLN A 246 13.67 -2.18 -1.65
C GLN A 246 13.30 -0.74 -1.25
N ARG A 247 12.51 -0.03 -2.09
CA ARG A 247 12.08 1.36 -1.79
C ARG A 247 11.32 1.49 -0.47
N ILE A 248 10.58 0.46 -0.06
CA ILE A 248 9.89 0.41 1.24
C ILE A 248 10.91 0.53 2.37
N LEU A 249 12.01 -0.24 2.32
CA LEU A 249 13.07 -0.18 3.32
C LEU A 249 13.74 1.19 3.35
N ALA A 250 14.03 1.79 2.19
CA ALA A 250 14.61 3.12 2.11
C ALA A 250 13.69 4.20 2.73
N GLU A 251 12.38 4.15 2.43
CA GLU A 251 11.38 5.01 3.05
C GLU A 251 11.30 4.81 4.57
N GLU A 252 11.20 3.57 5.01
CA GLU A 252 11.12 3.21 6.44
C GLU A 252 12.36 3.72 7.20
N LEU A 253 13.56 3.46 6.70
CA LEU A 253 14.81 3.92 7.31
C LEU A 253 14.87 5.45 7.40
N GLN A 254 14.51 6.15 6.32
CA GLN A 254 14.55 7.62 6.31
C GLN A 254 13.60 8.21 7.36
N ASN A 255 12.43 7.58 7.58
CA ASN A 255 11.37 8.11 8.43
C ASN A 255 11.31 7.50 9.84
N CYS A 256 12.10 6.47 10.14
CA CYS A 256 12.00 5.78 11.42
C CYS A 256 12.52 6.61 12.62
N HIS A 257 12.04 6.28 13.82
CA HIS A 257 12.51 6.85 15.08
C HIS A 257 13.10 5.74 15.98
N PRO A 258 14.35 5.85 16.48
CA PRO A 258 14.95 4.83 17.33
C PRO A 258 14.17 4.61 18.63
N LEU A 259 13.93 3.36 19.00
CA LEU A 259 13.49 2.99 20.35
C LEU A 259 14.61 2.26 21.11
N VAL A 260 15.29 1.32 20.42
CA VAL A 260 16.44 0.57 20.91
C VAL A 260 17.51 0.62 19.82
N ASP A 261 18.59 1.37 20.05
CA ASP A 261 19.73 1.47 19.11
C ASP A 261 21.02 1.79 19.89
N PRO A 262 21.56 0.82 20.65
CA PRO A 262 22.67 1.07 21.57
C PRO A 262 23.95 1.53 20.86
N ASP A 263 24.16 1.10 19.62
CA ASP A 263 25.35 1.40 18.82
C ASP A 263 25.15 2.60 17.88
N GLY A 264 23.95 3.18 17.83
CA GLY A 264 23.64 4.34 17.00
C GLY A 264 23.62 4.06 15.50
N ARG A 265 23.33 2.83 15.08
CA ARG A 265 23.36 2.37 13.68
C ARG A 265 22.36 3.10 12.80
N LEU A 266 21.17 3.41 13.31
CA LEU A 266 20.16 4.12 12.52
C LEU A 266 20.65 5.52 12.13
N LYS A 267 21.42 6.18 12.99
CA LYS A 267 21.99 7.49 12.68
C LYS A 267 22.95 7.40 11.49
N GLU A 268 23.76 6.35 11.41
CA GLU A 268 24.70 6.11 10.31
C GLU A 268 23.94 5.84 9.00
N TRP A 269 22.99 4.93 8.99
CA TRP A 269 22.19 4.61 7.80
C TRP A 269 21.37 5.82 7.31
N LYS A 270 20.73 6.56 8.23
CA LYS A 270 19.98 7.77 7.90
C LYS A 270 20.88 8.89 7.36
N ALA A 271 22.15 8.94 7.74
CA ALA A 271 23.09 9.91 7.19
C ALA A 271 23.35 9.67 5.71
N VAL A 272 23.43 8.41 5.27
CA VAL A 272 23.56 8.05 3.85
C VAL A 272 22.32 8.48 3.06
N LEU A 273 21.12 8.21 3.61
CA LEU A 273 19.84 8.56 2.97
C LEU A 273 19.44 10.04 3.13
N GLY A 274 20.19 10.83 3.90
CA GLY A 274 19.87 12.21 4.24
C GLY A 274 20.08 13.20 3.10
N ARG A 275 20.86 12.83 2.09
CA ARG A 275 21.04 13.60 0.84
C ARG A 275 20.99 12.66 -0.34
N LEU A 276 19.86 12.70 -1.06
CA LEU A 276 19.69 11.94 -2.29
C LEU A 276 20.56 12.56 -3.40
N PRO A 277 21.47 11.79 -4.04
CA PRO A 277 22.33 12.27 -5.10
C PRO A 277 21.51 12.64 -6.35
N ASP A 278 21.95 13.67 -7.07
CA ASP A 278 21.28 14.10 -8.30
C ASP A 278 21.19 12.97 -9.34
N GLU A 279 22.11 12.00 -9.31
CA GLU A 279 22.09 10.82 -10.16
C GLU A 279 20.87 9.93 -9.91
N LEU A 280 20.49 9.73 -8.64
CA LEU A 280 19.27 9.00 -8.29
C LEU A 280 18.03 9.73 -8.81
N VAL A 281 17.97 11.05 -8.61
CA VAL A 281 16.86 11.88 -9.10
C VAL A 281 16.73 11.77 -10.62
N ARG A 282 17.84 11.89 -11.35
CA ARG A 282 17.86 11.71 -12.81
C ARG A 282 17.43 10.32 -13.23
N SER A 283 17.93 9.27 -12.57
CA SER A 283 17.62 7.87 -12.90
C SER A 283 16.13 7.57 -12.74
N VAL A 284 15.55 7.90 -11.59
CA VAL A 284 14.11 7.68 -11.31
C VAL A 284 13.23 8.49 -12.26
N THR A 285 13.60 9.75 -12.54
CA THR A 285 12.84 10.60 -13.46
C THR A 285 12.93 10.06 -14.90
N ALA A 286 14.10 9.65 -15.36
CA ALA A 286 14.30 9.11 -16.70
C ALA A 286 13.56 7.78 -16.91
N GLU A 287 13.53 6.90 -15.90
CA GLU A 287 12.77 5.64 -15.94
C GLU A 287 11.28 5.92 -16.17
N ALA A 288 10.71 6.88 -15.43
CA ALA A 288 9.32 7.25 -15.58
C ALA A 288 9.04 7.92 -16.94
N GLN A 289 9.90 8.82 -17.39
CA GLN A 289 9.79 9.44 -18.71
C GLN A 289 9.80 8.42 -19.85
N HIS A 290 10.66 7.40 -19.75
CA HIS A 290 10.77 6.35 -20.77
C HIS A 290 9.46 5.56 -20.93
N ARG A 291 8.65 5.46 -19.86
CA ARG A 291 7.35 4.78 -19.90
C ARG A 291 6.22 5.62 -20.50
N LEU A 292 6.35 6.95 -20.58
CA LEU A 292 5.26 7.84 -21.00
C LEU A 292 4.70 7.53 -22.39
N PRO A 293 5.51 7.26 -23.44
CA PRO A 293 4.97 6.91 -24.75
C PRO A 293 4.12 5.65 -24.73
N LEU A 294 4.59 4.61 -24.02
CA LEU A 294 3.83 3.36 -23.85
C LEU A 294 2.52 3.59 -23.10
N PHE A 295 2.55 4.42 -22.05
CA PHE A 295 1.34 4.81 -21.31
C PHE A 295 0.36 5.57 -22.19
N ARG A 296 0.82 6.50 -23.05
CA ARG A 296 -0.05 7.22 -24.00
C ARG A 296 -0.75 6.24 -24.94
N ASP A 297 0.00 5.30 -25.51
CA ASP A 297 -0.54 4.31 -26.44
C ASP A 297 -1.61 3.44 -25.76
N GLN A 298 -1.36 3.01 -24.52
CA GLN A 298 -2.33 2.23 -23.74
C GLN A 298 -3.56 3.07 -23.37
N TRP A 299 -3.35 4.33 -22.99
CA TRP A 299 -4.41 5.27 -22.66
C TRP A 299 -5.34 5.50 -23.85
N GLN A 300 -4.79 5.79 -25.03
CA GLN A 300 -5.59 6.01 -26.24
C GLN A 300 -6.40 4.76 -26.60
N LYS A 301 -5.81 3.57 -26.55
CA LYS A 301 -6.52 2.30 -26.79
C LYS A 301 -7.67 2.10 -25.81
N ALA A 302 -7.43 2.31 -24.52
CA ALA A 302 -8.46 2.17 -23.49
C ALA A 302 -9.58 3.20 -23.69
N GLN A 303 -9.24 4.43 -24.08
CA GLN A 303 -10.20 5.48 -24.39
C GLN A 303 -11.07 5.15 -25.62
N ASP A 304 -10.46 4.68 -26.70
CA ASP A 304 -11.17 4.30 -27.93
C ASP A 304 -12.15 3.13 -27.68
N ALA A 305 -11.76 2.21 -26.79
CA ALA A 305 -12.56 1.07 -26.35
C ALA A 305 -13.59 1.41 -25.25
N ASP A 306 -13.62 2.65 -24.73
CA ASP A 306 -14.41 3.07 -23.56
C ASP A 306 -14.13 2.19 -22.30
N ASP A 307 -12.89 1.74 -22.14
CA ASP A 307 -12.46 0.88 -21.04
C ASP A 307 -12.06 1.69 -19.80
N ARG A 308 -13.08 2.08 -19.02
CA ARG A 308 -12.91 2.94 -17.83
C ARG A 308 -12.13 2.28 -16.71
N ILE A 309 -12.19 0.96 -16.58
CA ILE A 309 -11.42 0.22 -15.58
C ILE A 309 -9.93 0.34 -15.91
N HIS A 310 -9.57 0.10 -17.18
CA HIS A 310 -8.19 0.20 -17.62
C HIS A 310 -7.66 1.64 -17.54
N LEU A 311 -8.42 2.64 -17.99
CA LEU A 311 -8.06 4.06 -17.85
C LEU A 311 -7.80 4.45 -16.39
N TYR A 312 -8.68 4.05 -15.48
CA TYR A 312 -8.52 4.32 -14.05
C TYR A 312 -7.23 3.72 -13.48
N CYS A 313 -6.91 2.48 -13.86
CA CYS A 313 -5.68 1.83 -13.44
C CYS A 313 -4.43 2.51 -14.02
N LEU A 314 -4.45 2.91 -15.30
CA LEU A 314 -3.36 3.68 -15.91
C LEU A 314 -3.14 5.02 -15.19
N ALA A 315 -4.22 5.73 -14.85
CA ALA A 315 -4.13 7.02 -14.16
C ALA A 315 -3.52 6.89 -12.76
N ASN A 316 -3.95 5.90 -11.98
CA ASN A 316 -3.41 5.66 -10.64
C ASN A 316 -1.95 5.18 -10.68
N GLN A 317 -1.58 4.35 -11.66
CA GLN A 317 -0.18 3.94 -11.85
C GLN A 317 0.69 5.15 -12.22
N ALA A 318 0.24 5.98 -13.17
CA ALA A 318 0.97 7.16 -13.60
C ALA A 318 1.10 8.20 -12.48
N ALA A 319 0.06 8.40 -11.68
CA ALA A 319 0.10 9.26 -10.50
C ALA A 319 1.09 8.73 -9.45
N ASN A 320 1.13 7.41 -9.22
CA ASN A 320 2.10 6.81 -8.31
C ASN A 320 3.55 7.01 -8.79
N ASP A 321 3.81 6.79 -10.08
CA ASP A 321 5.13 7.01 -10.67
C ASP A 321 5.57 8.48 -10.56
N LEU A 322 4.65 9.41 -10.83
CA LEU A 322 4.85 10.85 -10.66
C LEU A 322 5.21 11.20 -9.22
N LEU A 323 4.46 10.65 -8.25
CA LEU A 323 4.68 10.91 -6.84
C LEU A 323 6.01 10.37 -6.35
N ILE A 324 6.42 9.18 -6.79
CA ILE A 324 7.75 8.63 -6.47
C ILE A 324 8.84 9.58 -6.96
N ALA A 325 8.76 10.01 -8.22
CA ALA A 325 9.76 10.91 -8.79
C ALA A 325 9.75 12.30 -8.11
N LEU A 326 8.57 12.83 -7.77
CA LEU A 326 8.42 14.08 -7.02
C LEU A 326 9.03 14.00 -5.62
N TYR A 327 8.81 12.90 -4.89
CA TYR A 327 9.39 12.69 -3.57
C TYR A 327 10.92 12.60 -3.64
N ILE A 328 11.44 11.83 -4.59
CA ILE A 328 12.89 11.68 -4.79
C ILE A 328 13.52 13.04 -5.12
N ARG A 329 12.89 13.84 -6.00
CA ARG A 329 13.33 15.21 -6.31
C ARG A 329 13.34 16.12 -5.07
N ASN A 330 12.50 15.84 -4.08
CA ASN A 330 12.44 16.54 -2.80
C ASN A 330 13.27 15.86 -1.69
N GLY A 331 14.19 14.97 -2.05
CA GLY A 331 15.11 14.33 -1.11
C GLY A 331 14.45 13.28 -0.22
N ARG A 332 13.29 12.73 -0.62
CA ARG A 332 12.54 11.75 0.16
C ARG A 332 12.24 10.49 -0.64
N PHE A 333 12.18 9.35 0.04
CA PHE A 333 11.63 8.13 -0.54
C PHE A 333 10.11 8.07 -0.36
N LEU A 334 9.45 7.46 -1.32
CA LEU A 334 8.04 7.09 -1.28
C LEU A 334 7.89 5.70 -1.90
N SER A 335 7.23 4.80 -1.18
CA SER A 335 6.85 3.47 -1.70
C SER A 335 5.42 3.44 -2.19
N VAL A 336 4.52 4.16 -1.52
CA VAL A 336 3.08 4.26 -1.82
C VAL A 336 2.55 5.63 -1.37
N PRO A 337 1.44 6.15 -1.93
CA PRO A 337 0.95 7.51 -1.69
C PRO A 337 0.33 7.67 -0.30
N LYS A 338 1.15 7.57 0.75
CA LYS A 338 0.76 7.70 2.16
C LYS A 338 1.22 9.05 2.69
N TRP A 339 0.37 9.70 3.49
CA TRP A 339 0.70 10.92 4.25
C TRP A 339 1.13 12.12 3.40
N MET A 340 0.75 12.15 2.12
CA MET A 340 1.21 13.19 1.19
C MET A 340 0.72 14.57 1.57
N ASN A 341 -0.51 14.67 2.10
CA ASN A 341 -1.05 15.92 2.62
C ASN A 341 -0.22 16.51 3.78
N ARG A 342 0.58 15.70 4.47
CA ARG A 342 1.52 16.14 5.52
C ARG A 342 2.90 16.44 4.97
N ASP A 343 3.37 15.66 4.01
CA ASP A 343 4.72 15.79 3.44
C ASP A 343 4.84 16.91 2.41
N ILE A 344 3.91 17.01 1.46
CA ILE A 344 3.93 17.95 0.32
C ILE A 344 4.12 19.41 0.74
N PRO A 345 3.50 19.94 1.81
CA PRO A 345 3.72 21.32 2.23
C PRO A 345 5.18 21.67 2.58
N SER A 346 6.01 20.66 2.85
CA SER A 346 7.44 20.83 3.18
C SER A 346 8.38 20.66 1.98
N PHE A 347 7.84 20.44 0.77
CA PHE A 347 8.63 20.23 -0.44
C PHE A 347 9.23 21.55 -0.94
N ASN A 348 10.49 21.48 -1.37
CA ASN A 348 11.21 22.61 -1.97
C ASN A 348 10.82 22.80 -3.44
N PHE A 349 10.44 21.71 -4.11
CA PHE A 349 9.95 21.71 -5.49
C PHE A 349 8.54 21.15 -5.52
N LEU A 350 7.62 21.90 -6.14
CA LEU A 350 6.23 21.50 -6.33
C LEU A 350 5.74 21.93 -7.72
N PRO A 351 5.13 21.03 -8.50
CA PRO A 351 4.38 21.41 -9.69
C PRO A 351 3.26 22.39 -9.35
N ALA A 352 2.95 23.27 -10.29
CA ALA A 352 1.88 24.25 -10.19
C ALA A 352 0.54 23.55 -9.93
N GLU A 353 -0.20 24.07 -8.94
CA GLU A 353 -1.54 23.61 -8.59
C GLU A 353 -1.65 22.11 -8.26
N LEU A 354 -0.56 21.49 -7.78
CA LEU A 354 -0.51 20.06 -7.45
C LEU A 354 -1.70 19.60 -6.60
N GLY A 355 -2.08 20.37 -5.58
CA GLY A 355 -3.18 20.05 -4.67
C GLY A 355 -4.56 19.97 -5.33
N THR A 356 -4.75 20.60 -6.50
CA THR A 356 -6.01 20.55 -7.26
C THR A 356 -5.92 19.55 -8.41
N ARG A 357 -4.81 19.56 -9.14
CA ARG A 357 -4.60 18.73 -10.33
C ARG A 357 -4.40 17.25 -10.01
N LEU A 358 -3.73 16.91 -8.91
CA LEU A 358 -3.46 15.52 -8.55
C LEU A 358 -4.74 14.75 -8.14
N PRO A 359 -5.64 15.28 -7.28
CA PRO A 359 -6.92 14.64 -7.02
C PRO A 359 -7.76 14.43 -8.29
N LEU A 360 -7.79 15.43 -9.19
CA LEU A 360 -8.51 15.32 -10.47
C LEU A 360 -7.99 14.14 -11.31
N LEU A 361 -6.67 13.96 -11.38
CA LEU A 361 -6.04 12.88 -12.15
C LEU A 361 -6.49 11.49 -11.69
N VAL A 362 -6.65 11.26 -10.39
CA VAL A 362 -6.96 9.94 -9.81
C VAL A 362 -8.44 9.73 -9.50
N ASP A 363 -9.29 10.74 -9.73
CA ASP A 363 -10.73 10.64 -9.49
C ASP A 363 -11.44 9.71 -10.50
N GLY A 364 -12.73 9.43 -10.29
CA GLY A 364 -13.53 8.55 -11.15
C GLY A 364 -13.57 8.98 -12.64
N MET A 365 -13.64 8.00 -13.55
CA MET A 365 -13.59 8.15 -15.01
C MET A 365 -14.98 8.16 -15.67
N ASP A 366 -15.77 9.24 -15.55
CA ASP A 366 -17.19 9.22 -16.00
C ASP A 366 -17.41 9.55 -17.50
N GLU A 367 -16.61 10.44 -18.11
CA GLU A 367 -16.82 10.95 -19.47
C GLU A 367 -15.57 10.84 -20.35
N ARG A 368 -15.75 10.81 -21.70
CA ARG A 368 -14.60 10.81 -22.63
C ARG A 368 -13.79 12.10 -22.56
N ILE A 369 -14.45 13.23 -22.33
CA ILE A 369 -13.81 14.55 -22.18
C ILE A 369 -12.93 14.59 -20.92
N ASP A 370 -13.34 13.88 -19.87
CA ASP A 370 -12.58 13.73 -18.62
C ASP A 370 -11.25 13.02 -18.84
N SER A 371 -11.20 12.02 -19.74
CA SER A 371 -9.99 11.23 -20.04
C SER A 371 -8.86 12.05 -20.65
N GLU A 372 -9.13 12.83 -21.70
CA GLU A 372 -8.08 13.62 -22.36
C GLU A 372 -7.60 14.76 -21.46
N SER A 373 -8.53 15.37 -20.70
CA SER A 373 -8.18 16.41 -19.72
C SER A 373 -7.24 15.86 -18.63
N LYS A 374 -7.49 14.65 -18.13
CA LYS A 374 -6.59 13.97 -17.17
C LYS A 374 -5.24 13.64 -17.78
N TRP A 375 -5.19 13.23 -19.05
CA TRP A 375 -3.93 13.01 -19.73
C TRP A 375 -3.11 14.31 -19.86
N GLN A 376 -3.72 15.42 -20.25
CA GLN A 376 -3.05 16.72 -20.32
C GLN A 376 -2.52 17.16 -18.95
N VAL A 377 -3.27 16.90 -17.87
CA VAL A 377 -2.80 17.14 -16.51
C VAL A 377 -1.54 16.33 -16.19
N LEU A 378 -1.52 15.05 -16.57
CA LEU A 378 -0.37 14.16 -16.40
C LEU A 378 0.84 14.66 -17.19
N GLU A 379 0.69 15.00 -18.48
CA GLU A 379 1.76 15.55 -19.31
C GLU A 379 2.34 16.82 -18.70
N GLY A 380 1.49 17.76 -18.30
CA GLY A 380 1.93 19.00 -17.65
C GLY A 380 2.76 18.74 -16.39
N PHE A 381 2.36 17.75 -15.57
CA PHE A 381 3.14 17.38 -14.39
C PHE A 381 4.54 16.86 -14.75
N TRP A 382 4.66 16.04 -15.79
CA TRP A 382 5.95 15.53 -16.23
C TRP A 382 6.82 16.61 -16.86
N GLU A 383 6.25 17.52 -17.64
CA GLU A 383 6.99 18.67 -18.18
C GLU A 383 7.57 19.56 -17.08
N GLU A 384 6.81 19.78 -16.01
CA GLU A 384 7.27 20.56 -14.85
C GLU A 384 8.32 19.81 -14.03
N LEU A 385 8.17 18.51 -13.85
CA LEU A 385 9.11 17.69 -13.08
C LEU A 385 10.50 17.57 -13.74
N VAL A 386 10.59 17.81 -15.05
CA VAL A 386 11.83 17.66 -15.82
C VAL A 386 12.59 18.99 -15.98
N LYS A 387 11.89 20.11 -15.80
CA LYS A 387 12.49 21.45 -15.70
C LYS A 387 13.18 21.61 -14.35
#